data_AF-A0A524LA02-F1
#
_entry.id   AF-A0A524LA02-F1
#
_cell.length_a   1.000
_cell.length_b   1.000
_cell.length_c   1.000
_cell.angle_alpha   90.00
_cell.angle_beta   90.00
_cell.angle_gamma   90.00
#
_symmetry.space_group_name_H-M   'P 1'
#
loop_
_entity.id
_entity.type
_entity.pdbx_description
1 polymer ?
#
loop_
_entity_poly.entity_id
_entity_poly.type
_entity_poly.pdbx_seq_one_letter_code
_entity_poly.pdbx_strand_id
1 'polypeptide(L)'
;MRPRRRRRAPRPTGPPRGSRRRARVRAPGEARSASSQAWTIARPRPSSRDSTGSRATLPHLRRRRFEVSRTRILRAGTFAALAGAALACSGGDEAAGLDEVTARGKTVYENVCTACHNRNPRENGALGPSIAGASQELLEAKVLRANYPPGYAPKLPSSTMPKYEYLAGSLGDIAAYLATIPPKMEPQ
;
A
#
# COMPACT_ATOMS: atom_id res chain seq x y z
N MET A 1 15.82 -71.63 -20.31
CA MET A 1 14.98 -71.27 -19.15
C MET A 1 15.79 -70.48 -18.13
N ARG A 2 15.49 -69.19 -17.92
CA ARG A 2 16.10 -68.35 -16.87
C ARG A 2 14.98 -67.86 -15.92
N PRO A 3 15.11 -67.99 -14.60
CA PRO A 3 14.02 -67.66 -13.68
C PRO A 3 13.88 -66.14 -13.51
N ARG A 4 12.64 -65.65 -13.67
CA ARG A 4 12.23 -64.26 -13.41
C ARG A 4 12.40 -63.93 -11.92
N ARG A 5 13.37 -63.07 -11.59
CA ARG A 5 13.50 -62.48 -10.25
C ARG A 5 12.31 -61.54 -9.97
N ARG A 6 11.41 -61.96 -9.09
CA ARG A 6 10.31 -61.13 -8.57
C ARG A 6 10.90 -60.04 -7.65
N ARG A 7 10.81 -58.78 -8.07
CA ARG A 7 11.11 -57.62 -7.21
C ARG A 7 9.98 -57.47 -6.19
N ARG A 8 10.30 -57.58 -4.90
CA ARG A 8 9.39 -57.30 -3.79
C ARG A 8 9.10 -55.79 -3.73
N ALA A 9 7.83 -55.43 -3.61
CA ALA A 9 7.39 -54.05 -3.36
C ALA A 9 7.82 -53.58 -1.95
N PRO A 10 8.16 -52.29 -1.79
CA PRO A 10 8.44 -51.71 -0.48
C PRO A 10 7.17 -51.64 0.38
N ARG A 11 7.33 -51.91 1.68
CA ARG A 11 6.25 -51.82 2.69
C ARG A 11 5.91 -50.35 2.97
N PRO A 12 4.61 -50.00 3.15
CA PRO A 12 4.22 -48.66 3.59
C PRO A 12 4.64 -48.42 5.04
N THR A 13 5.34 -47.30 5.25
CA THR A 13 5.66 -46.74 6.57
C THR A 13 4.38 -46.14 7.16
N GLY A 14 3.85 -46.76 8.21
CA GLY A 14 2.71 -46.21 8.96
C GLY A 14 3.11 -44.95 9.75
N PRO A 15 2.16 -44.03 9.99
CA PRO A 15 2.43 -42.81 10.75
C PRO A 15 2.63 -43.08 12.25
N PRO A 16 3.46 -42.29 12.93
CA PRO A 16 3.71 -42.43 14.36
C PRO A 16 2.46 -42.11 15.20
N ARG A 17 2.13 -43.02 16.12
CA ARG A 17 1.16 -42.81 17.20
C ARG A 17 1.82 -42.08 18.37
N GLY A 18 1.29 -40.92 18.74
CA GLY A 18 1.61 -40.22 20.00
C GLY A 18 1.56 -38.71 19.79
N SER A 19 0.90 -37.89 20.59
CA SER A 19 0.45 -38.05 21.97
C SER A 19 -0.80 -37.18 22.19
N ARG A 20 -1.80 -37.78 22.85
CA ARG A 20 -3.00 -37.10 23.34
C ARG A 20 -2.59 -36.14 24.47
N ARG A 21 -2.36 -34.85 24.16
CA ARG A 21 -2.34 -33.81 25.18
C ARG A 21 -3.77 -33.56 25.64
N ARG A 22 -4.05 -34.02 26.85
CA ARG A 22 -5.28 -33.81 27.60
C ARG A 22 -5.55 -32.31 27.71
N ALA A 23 -6.68 -31.87 27.14
CA ALA A 23 -7.28 -30.59 27.45
C ALA A 23 -7.64 -30.58 28.95
N ARG A 24 -6.99 -29.73 29.74
CA ARG A 24 -7.50 -29.36 31.06
C ARG A 24 -8.68 -28.42 30.83
N VAL A 25 -9.86 -28.98 31.03
CA VAL A 25 -11.08 -28.22 31.33
C VAL A 25 -10.80 -27.41 32.60
N ARG A 26 -10.78 -26.08 32.49
CA ARG A 26 -10.82 -25.18 33.65
C ARG A 26 -12.29 -24.77 33.82
N ALA A 27 -12.84 -25.12 34.97
CA ALA A 27 -14.20 -24.80 35.39
C ALA A 27 -14.43 -23.27 35.49
N PRO A 28 -15.69 -22.82 35.40
CA PRO A 28 -16.08 -21.45 35.67
C PRO A 28 -16.31 -21.27 37.18
N GLY A 29 -15.81 -20.18 37.75
CA GLY A 29 -16.14 -19.80 39.12
C GLY A 29 -15.02 -19.07 39.83
N GLU A 30 -15.08 -17.73 39.82
CA GLU A 30 -15.09 -16.94 41.06
C GLU A 30 -15.30 -15.48 40.71
N ALA A 31 -16.47 -14.98 41.13
CA ALA A 31 -16.72 -13.56 41.28
C ALA A 31 -15.81 -12.99 42.37
N ARG A 32 -15.03 -11.97 42.03
CA ARG A 32 -14.46 -10.98 42.96
C ARG A 32 -14.93 -9.64 42.42
N SER A 33 -16.05 -9.11 42.89
CA SER A 33 -16.20 -8.32 44.11
C SER A 33 -15.11 -7.25 44.25
N ALA A 34 -15.53 -6.03 43.90
CA ALA A 34 -15.10 -4.75 44.43
C ALA A 34 -13.59 -4.49 44.61
N SER A 35 -12.99 -3.86 43.60
CA SER A 35 -12.05 -2.77 43.85
C SER A 35 -12.35 -1.62 42.87
N SER A 36 -13.23 -0.74 43.31
CA SER A 36 -13.37 0.62 42.83
C SER A 36 -12.07 1.38 43.10
N GLN A 37 -11.07 1.18 42.25
CA GLN A 37 -9.97 2.13 42.12
C GLN A 37 -10.34 3.09 41.00
N ALA A 38 -10.81 4.26 41.44
CA ALA A 38 -11.04 5.43 40.63
C ALA A 38 -9.74 5.80 39.89
N TRP A 39 -9.64 5.41 38.63
CA TRP A 39 -8.74 6.08 37.70
C TRP A 39 -9.45 7.34 37.25
N THR A 40 -9.23 8.40 38.04
CA THR A 40 -9.48 9.78 37.64
C THR A 40 -8.92 10.00 36.25
N ILE A 41 -9.83 10.32 35.34
CA ILE A 41 -9.59 10.85 34.01
C ILE A 41 -8.73 12.12 34.18
N ALA A 42 -7.42 12.00 34.03
CA ALA A 42 -6.55 13.14 33.81
C ALA A 42 -6.80 13.65 32.38
N ARG A 43 -7.85 14.46 32.24
CA ARG A 43 -8.11 15.26 31.03
C ARG A 43 -6.90 16.17 30.80
N PRO A 44 -6.18 16.10 29.67
CA PRO A 44 -5.29 17.19 29.29
C PRO A 44 -6.14 18.46 29.11
N ARG A 45 -5.75 19.49 29.86
CA ARG A 45 -6.36 20.82 29.86
C ARG A 45 -6.27 21.46 28.46
N PRO A 46 -7.32 22.12 27.96
CA PRO A 46 -7.19 23.00 26.80
C PRO A 46 -6.33 24.22 27.19
N SER A 47 -5.20 24.42 26.53
CA SER A 47 -4.42 25.65 26.65
C SER A 47 -5.16 26.78 25.96
N SER A 48 -5.95 27.51 26.74
CA SER A 48 -6.54 28.79 26.39
C SER A 48 -5.46 29.86 26.27
N ARG A 49 -5.50 30.59 25.15
CA ARG A 49 -5.25 32.04 25.02
C ARG A 49 -4.00 32.61 25.70
N ASP A 50 -3.08 33.08 24.85
CA ASP A 50 -2.62 34.47 24.96
C ASP A 50 -2.88 35.17 23.62
N SER A 51 -3.91 36.01 23.65
CA SER A 51 -4.28 36.94 22.60
C SER A 51 -4.33 38.34 23.21
N THR A 52 -3.16 38.98 23.26
CA THR A 52 -2.91 40.42 23.43
C THR A 52 -1.59 40.65 22.68
N GLY A 53 -1.49 41.36 21.58
CA GLY A 53 -2.11 42.63 21.23
C GLY A 53 -0.98 43.48 20.66
N SER A 54 -0.96 43.70 19.35
CA SER A 54 -0.29 44.85 18.75
C SER A 54 -0.89 45.11 17.38
N ARG A 55 -1.90 45.98 17.40
CA ARG A 55 -2.30 46.81 16.28
C ARG A 55 -1.09 47.69 15.92
N ALA A 56 -0.58 47.54 14.71
CA ALA A 56 0.12 48.61 14.02
C ALA A 56 -0.62 48.87 12.71
N THR A 57 -1.17 50.08 12.65
CA THR A 57 -1.89 50.72 11.56
C THR A 57 -1.02 50.94 10.31
N LEU A 58 -1.69 50.93 9.16
CA LEU A 58 -1.21 51.17 7.79
C LEU A 58 -0.39 52.47 7.65
N PRO A 59 0.46 52.58 6.61
CA PRO A 59 -0.02 53.34 5.45
C PRO A 59 0.44 52.83 4.05
N HIS A 60 -0.38 53.21 3.07
CA HIS A 60 -0.01 53.70 1.73
C HIS A 60 0.73 52.77 0.73
N LEU A 61 -0.08 52.29 -0.22
CA LEU A 61 0.06 52.58 -1.65
C LEU A 61 1.49 52.59 -2.22
N ARG A 62 1.88 51.48 -2.87
CA ARG A 62 2.75 51.57 -4.06
C ARG A 62 2.35 50.57 -5.13
N ARG A 63 1.35 51.00 -5.92
CA ARG A 63 1.16 50.58 -7.32
C ARG A 63 2.50 50.67 -8.04
N ARG A 64 3.10 49.54 -8.42
CA ARG A 64 4.09 49.55 -9.51
C ARG A 64 3.32 49.50 -10.83
N ARG A 65 3.38 50.63 -11.53
CA ARG A 65 3.04 50.82 -12.95
C ARG A 65 3.67 49.68 -13.75
N PHE A 66 2.89 48.90 -14.51
CA PHE A 66 2.69 49.10 -15.95
C PHE A 66 3.91 49.71 -16.64
N GLU A 67 4.85 48.87 -17.06
CA GLU A 67 5.63 49.12 -18.28
C GLU A 67 5.07 48.23 -19.38
N VAL A 68 4.12 48.82 -20.12
CA VAL A 68 3.77 48.35 -21.47
C VAL A 68 4.83 48.96 -22.37
N SER A 69 5.88 48.18 -22.65
CA SER A 69 6.86 48.56 -23.67
C SER A 69 6.26 48.29 -25.05
N ARG A 70 5.65 49.34 -25.59
CA ARG A 70 5.30 49.47 -26.99
C ARG A 70 6.59 49.70 -27.78
N THR A 71 7.14 48.66 -28.38
CA THR A 71 7.92 48.80 -29.62
C THR A 71 7.11 48.23 -30.76
N ARG A 72 6.57 49.17 -31.51
CA ARG A 72 5.79 49.00 -32.73
C ARG A 72 6.77 48.79 -33.89
N ILE A 73 6.32 47.98 -34.86
CA ILE A 73 6.40 48.23 -36.31
C ILE A 73 7.58 47.58 -37.11
N LEU A 74 7.13 46.64 -37.97
CA LEU A 74 7.52 46.32 -39.35
C LEU A 74 8.72 45.41 -39.65
N ARG A 75 8.39 44.18 -40.08
CA ARG A 75 8.67 43.59 -41.41
C ARG A 75 8.03 42.18 -41.42
N ALA A 76 6.86 41.97 -42.02
CA ALA A 76 6.67 41.82 -43.47
C ALA A 76 7.88 41.10 -44.11
N GLY A 77 7.96 39.80 -43.88
CA GLY A 77 8.99 38.90 -44.39
C GLY A 77 8.44 37.48 -44.51
N THR A 78 7.63 37.28 -45.55
CA THR A 78 7.64 36.07 -46.40
C THR A 78 7.70 34.70 -45.71
N PHE A 79 6.51 34.12 -45.52
CA PHE A 79 6.17 32.74 -45.90
C PHE A 79 7.32 31.84 -46.39
N ALA A 80 7.98 31.10 -45.49
CA ALA A 80 8.75 29.89 -45.83
C ALA A 80 9.22 29.14 -44.57
N ALA A 81 8.31 28.53 -43.80
CA ALA A 81 8.67 27.44 -42.86
C ALA A 81 7.42 26.73 -42.27
N LEU A 82 6.39 26.46 -43.08
CA LEU A 82 5.15 25.79 -42.62
C LEU A 82 5.04 24.32 -43.07
N ALA A 83 6.16 23.61 -43.29
CA ALA A 83 6.13 22.23 -43.79
C ALA A 83 7.26 21.36 -43.22
N GLY A 84 7.34 21.18 -41.90
CA GLY A 84 8.40 20.34 -41.34
C GLY A 84 8.29 19.95 -39.87
N ALA A 85 7.08 19.76 -39.31
CA ALA A 85 6.94 19.36 -37.90
C ALA A 85 5.77 18.39 -37.64
N ALA A 86 5.62 17.34 -38.44
CA ALA A 86 4.54 16.35 -38.28
C ALA A 86 5.04 14.91 -38.03
N LEU A 87 6.25 14.71 -37.48
CA LEU A 87 6.79 13.35 -37.28
C LEU A 87 7.55 13.18 -35.96
N ALA A 88 7.00 13.64 -34.83
CA ALA A 88 7.69 13.51 -33.55
C ALA A 88 6.77 13.45 -32.30
N CYS A 89 5.64 12.73 -32.31
CA CYS A 89 4.87 12.48 -31.07
C CYS A 89 4.13 11.14 -31.12
N SER A 90 4.73 10.06 -30.59
CA SER A 90 3.97 8.83 -30.29
C SER A 90 4.51 8.01 -29.11
N GLY A 91 5.49 8.51 -28.34
CA GLY A 91 6.13 7.74 -27.26
C GLY A 91 6.14 8.41 -25.88
N GLY A 92 5.64 9.65 -25.76
CA GLY A 92 5.69 10.42 -24.51
C GLY A 92 4.49 10.21 -23.60
N ASP A 93 3.28 10.14 -24.17
CA ASP A 93 2.03 10.07 -23.42
C ASP A 93 1.86 8.74 -22.65
N GLU A 94 2.36 7.64 -23.21
CA GLU A 94 2.21 6.32 -22.61
C GLU A 94 3.06 6.16 -21.33
N ALA A 95 4.30 6.68 -21.36
CA ALA A 95 5.17 6.68 -20.19
C ALA A 95 4.68 7.63 -19.09
N ALA A 96 4.11 8.78 -19.46
CA ALA A 96 3.49 9.72 -18.53
C ALA A 96 2.24 9.12 -17.86
N GLY A 97 1.42 8.38 -18.61
CA GLY A 97 0.25 7.68 -18.05
C GLY A 97 0.62 6.60 -17.03
N LEU A 98 1.70 5.85 -17.27
CA LEU A 98 2.20 4.82 -16.34
C LEU A 98 2.77 5.41 -15.04
N ASP A 99 3.45 6.55 -15.13
CA ASP A 99 3.89 7.33 -13.97
C ASP A 99 2.70 7.75 -13.10
N GLU A 100 1.65 8.31 -13.71
CA GLU A 100 0.49 8.78 -12.95
C GLU A 100 -0.26 7.63 -12.26
N VAL A 101 -0.46 6.50 -12.95
CA VAL A 101 -1.05 5.28 -12.37
C VAL A 101 -0.26 4.81 -11.16
N THR A 102 1.07 4.75 -11.30
CA THR A 102 1.99 4.35 -10.23
C THR A 102 1.94 5.33 -9.05
N ALA A 103 1.86 6.64 -9.32
CA ALA A 103 1.76 7.68 -8.32
C ALA A 103 0.46 7.57 -7.51
N ARG A 104 -0.69 7.37 -8.18
CA ARG A 104 -1.97 7.13 -7.51
C ARG A 104 -1.93 5.88 -6.64
N GLY A 105 -1.37 4.78 -7.16
CA GLY A 105 -1.18 3.53 -6.43
C GLY A 105 -0.35 3.71 -5.16
N LYS A 106 0.75 4.47 -5.25
CA LYS A 106 1.58 4.84 -4.11
C LYS A 106 0.80 5.62 -3.06
N THR A 107 -0.01 6.60 -3.46
CA THR A 107 -0.85 7.37 -2.53
C THR A 107 -1.81 6.47 -1.78
N VAL A 108 -2.49 5.54 -2.46
CA VAL A 108 -3.41 4.61 -1.79
C VAL A 108 -2.64 3.68 -0.84
N TYR A 109 -1.51 3.14 -1.28
CA TYR A 109 -0.66 2.28 -0.46
C TYR A 109 -0.23 2.97 0.84
N GLU A 110 0.31 4.19 0.73
CA GLU A 110 0.82 4.93 1.88
C GLU A 110 -0.26 5.27 2.90
N ASN A 111 -1.50 5.53 2.45
CA ASN A 111 -2.60 5.93 3.33
C ASN A 111 -3.38 4.76 3.91
N VAL A 112 -3.44 3.61 3.24
CA VAL A 112 -4.30 2.49 3.64
C VAL A 112 -3.52 1.26 4.06
N CYS A 113 -2.47 0.90 3.33
CA CYS A 113 -1.79 -0.39 3.52
C CYS A 113 -0.72 -0.36 4.62
N THR A 114 -0.13 0.81 4.89
CA THR A 114 0.98 0.98 5.84
C THR A 114 0.59 0.85 7.31
N ALA A 115 -0.71 0.79 7.62
CA ALA A 115 -1.18 0.49 8.97
C ALA A 115 -0.75 -0.91 9.45
N CYS A 116 -0.63 -1.86 8.51
CA CYS A 116 -0.25 -3.24 8.79
C CYS A 116 1.07 -3.63 8.12
N HIS A 117 1.26 -3.17 6.88
CA HIS A 117 2.48 -3.41 6.10
C HIS A 117 3.52 -2.34 6.37
N ASN A 118 4.77 -2.62 6.02
CA ASN A 118 5.83 -1.62 6.13
C ASN A 118 5.59 -0.47 5.14
N ARG A 119 6.16 0.72 5.36
CA ARG A 119 6.13 1.79 4.33
C ARG A 119 6.99 1.46 3.12
N ASN A 120 8.04 0.66 3.29
CA ASN A 120 8.76 0.03 2.20
C ASN A 120 8.13 -1.35 1.91
N PRO A 121 7.48 -1.56 0.74
CA PRO A 121 6.78 -2.82 0.44
C PRO A 121 7.67 -4.07 0.41
N ARG A 122 8.99 -3.89 0.34
CA ARG A 122 9.97 -4.99 0.34
C ARG A 122 10.20 -5.58 1.73
N GLU A 123 9.85 -4.86 2.78
CA GLU A 123 10.06 -5.28 4.15
C GLU A 123 8.75 -5.72 4.81
N ASN A 124 8.88 -6.58 5.82
CA ASN A 124 7.75 -6.96 6.65
C ASN A 124 7.32 -5.77 7.52
N GLY A 125 6.01 -5.59 7.65
CA GLY A 125 5.41 -4.65 8.59
C GLY A 125 5.23 -5.27 9.97
N ALA A 126 4.57 -4.54 10.86
CA ALA A 126 4.26 -5.03 12.20
C ALA A 126 3.28 -6.21 12.19
N LEU A 127 2.36 -6.23 11.23
CA LEU A 127 1.30 -7.25 11.12
C LEU A 127 1.27 -7.94 9.75
N GLY A 128 1.53 -7.19 8.68
CA GLY A 128 1.49 -7.66 7.31
C GLY A 128 2.89 -8.01 6.77
N PRO A 129 3.01 -9.05 5.92
CA PRO A 129 4.28 -9.40 5.30
C PRO A 129 4.69 -8.39 4.21
N SER A 130 5.89 -8.54 3.65
CA SER A 130 6.30 -7.84 2.43
C SER A 130 5.35 -8.16 1.27
N ILE A 131 4.99 -7.14 0.48
CA ILE A 131 4.07 -7.26 -0.66
C ILE A 131 4.60 -6.61 -1.95
N ALA A 132 5.88 -6.23 -1.99
CA ALA A 132 6.56 -5.83 -3.22
C ALA A 132 6.32 -6.86 -4.34
N GLY A 133 5.98 -6.39 -5.54
CA GLY A 133 5.68 -7.22 -6.70
C GLY A 133 4.40 -8.08 -6.57
N ALA A 134 3.51 -7.82 -5.61
CA ALA A 134 2.25 -8.56 -5.51
C ALA A 134 1.42 -8.41 -6.79
N SER A 135 0.92 -9.53 -7.32
CA SER A 135 0.06 -9.53 -8.51
C SER A 135 -1.31 -8.93 -8.22
N GLN A 136 -1.97 -8.40 -9.24
CA GLN A 136 -3.34 -7.91 -9.14
C GLN A 136 -4.30 -9.00 -8.63
N GLU A 137 -4.17 -10.24 -9.11
CA GLU A 137 -5.00 -11.37 -8.66
C GLU A 137 -4.86 -11.63 -7.15
N LEU A 138 -3.62 -11.58 -6.64
CA LEU A 138 -3.35 -11.74 -5.21
C LEU A 138 -3.97 -10.59 -4.40
N LEU A 139 -3.85 -9.35 -4.88
CA LEU A 139 -4.45 -8.19 -4.25
C LEU A 139 -5.97 -8.28 -4.25
N GLU A 140 -6.62 -8.63 -5.35
CA GLU A 140 -8.07 -8.82 -5.39
C GLU A 140 -8.54 -9.91 -4.41
N ALA A 141 -7.85 -11.05 -4.39
CA ALA A 141 -8.18 -12.14 -3.48
C ALA A 141 -8.04 -11.71 -2.02
N LYS A 142 -6.96 -11.00 -1.69
CA LYS A 142 -6.68 -10.65 -0.30
C LYS A 142 -7.47 -9.42 0.16
N VAL A 143 -7.47 -8.36 -0.62
CA VAL A 143 -8.07 -7.06 -0.27
C VAL A 143 -9.59 -7.11 -0.33
N LEU A 144 -10.18 -7.74 -1.35
CA LEU A 144 -11.65 -7.77 -1.48
C LEU A 144 -12.25 -8.98 -0.78
N ARG A 145 -11.59 -10.14 -0.83
CA ARG A 145 -12.17 -11.42 -0.39
C ARG A 145 -11.58 -11.95 0.92
N ALA A 146 -10.54 -11.31 1.47
CA ALA A 146 -9.77 -11.79 2.63
C ALA A 146 -9.25 -13.24 2.45
N ASN A 147 -9.01 -13.66 1.22
CA ASN A 147 -8.61 -15.03 0.86
C ASN A 147 -7.35 -15.01 -0.04
N TYR A 148 -6.91 -16.18 -0.48
CA TYR A 148 -5.78 -16.35 -1.39
C TYR A 148 -6.22 -17.00 -2.71
N PRO A 149 -5.53 -16.71 -3.83
CA PRO A 149 -5.78 -17.41 -5.07
C PRO A 149 -5.37 -18.90 -4.95
N PRO A 150 -5.95 -19.80 -5.76
CA PRO A 150 -5.61 -21.23 -5.71
C PRO A 150 -4.12 -21.48 -5.90
N GLY A 151 -3.55 -22.38 -5.09
CA GLY A 151 -2.13 -22.73 -5.15
C GLY A 151 -1.17 -21.72 -4.50
N TYR A 152 -1.67 -20.60 -3.98
CA TYR A 152 -0.84 -19.64 -3.26
C TYR A 152 -0.61 -20.06 -1.81
N ALA A 153 0.66 -20.16 -1.41
CA ALA A 153 1.05 -20.40 -0.03
C ALA A 153 1.17 -19.06 0.74
N PRO A 154 0.42 -18.86 1.84
CA PRO A 154 0.53 -17.65 2.65
C PRO A 154 1.93 -17.49 3.25
N LYS A 155 2.47 -16.26 3.18
CA LYS A 155 3.78 -15.92 3.78
C LYS A 155 3.78 -15.95 5.31
N LEU A 156 2.62 -15.70 5.92
CA LEU A 156 2.41 -15.73 7.37
C LEU A 156 1.23 -16.64 7.70
N PRO A 157 1.22 -17.30 8.88
CA PRO A 157 0.12 -18.16 9.31
C PRO A 157 -1.13 -17.38 9.73
N SER A 158 -1.02 -16.07 10.00
CA SER A 158 -2.15 -15.24 10.39
C SER A 158 -2.91 -14.71 9.16
N SER A 159 -4.23 -14.65 9.25
CA SER A 159 -5.11 -14.05 8.24
C SER A 159 -5.95 -12.91 8.82
N THR A 160 -5.29 -11.99 9.52
CA THR A 160 -5.96 -10.89 10.26
C THR A 160 -6.31 -9.69 9.38
N MET A 161 -5.87 -9.65 8.12
CA MET A 161 -6.14 -8.52 7.22
C MET A 161 -7.65 -8.39 6.94
N PRO A 162 -8.28 -7.25 7.28
CA PRO A 162 -9.68 -7.00 6.95
C PRO A 162 -9.92 -6.94 5.44
N LYS A 163 -11.21 -7.00 5.04
CA LYS A 163 -11.63 -6.68 3.68
C LYS A 163 -11.71 -5.17 3.48
N TYR A 164 -11.30 -4.70 2.33
CA TYR A 164 -11.38 -3.30 1.91
C TYR A 164 -12.09 -3.22 0.55
N GLU A 165 -13.37 -3.58 0.53
CA GLU A 165 -14.17 -3.67 -0.71
C GLU A 165 -14.23 -2.33 -1.47
N TYR A 166 -14.16 -1.20 -0.75
CA TYR A 166 -14.11 0.14 -1.33
C TYR A 166 -12.86 0.41 -2.18
N LEU A 167 -11.81 -0.41 -2.07
CA LEU A 167 -10.58 -0.28 -2.88
C LEU A 167 -10.69 -0.95 -4.25
N ALA A 168 -11.81 -1.60 -4.59
CA ALA A 168 -11.95 -2.32 -5.86
C ALA A 168 -11.56 -1.47 -7.09
N GLY A 169 -11.91 -0.18 -7.11
CA GLY A 169 -11.55 0.74 -8.19
C GLY A 169 -10.08 1.17 -8.24
N SER A 170 -9.31 0.93 -7.17
CA SER A 170 -7.91 1.36 -7.06
C SER A 170 -6.92 0.19 -7.08
N LEU A 171 -7.37 -1.06 -7.16
CA LEU A 171 -6.47 -2.23 -7.12
C LEU A 171 -5.49 -2.27 -8.28
N GLY A 172 -5.90 -1.84 -9.48
CA GLY A 172 -5.01 -1.74 -10.64
C GLY A 172 -3.85 -0.75 -10.40
N ASP A 173 -4.17 0.44 -9.88
CA ASP A 173 -3.17 1.45 -9.52
C ASP A 173 -2.20 0.92 -8.43
N ILE A 174 -2.72 0.26 -7.38
CA ILE A 174 -1.89 -0.34 -6.33
C ILE A 174 -0.98 -1.44 -6.90
N ALA A 175 -1.52 -2.32 -7.76
CA ALA A 175 -0.76 -3.39 -8.39
C ALA A 175 0.37 -2.82 -9.26
N ALA A 176 0.08 -1.79 -10.06
CA ALA A 176 1.07 -1.09 -10.87
C ALA A 176 2.18 -0.50 -10.00
N TYR A 177 1.82 0.18 -8.90
CA TYR A 177 2.82 0.69 -7.96
C TYR A 177 3.69 -0.42 -7.38
N LEU A 178 3.10 -1.50 -6.87
CA LEU A 178 3.86 -2.59 -6.28
C LEU A 178 4.72 -3.33 -7.32
N ALA A 179 4.33 -3.37 -8.60
CA ALA A 179 5.11 -3.94 -9.68
C ALA A 179 6.40 -3.14 -9.98
N THR A 180 6.43 -1.84 -9.71
CA THR A 180 7.66 -1.04 -9.82
C THR A 180 8.73 -1.41 -8.77
N ILE A 181 8.34 -2.17 -7.74
CA ILE A 181 9.18 -2.52 -6.60
C ILE A 181 9.43 -4.04 -6.64
N PRO A 182 10.63 -4.49 -6.99
CA PRO A 182 10.89 -5.92 -7.13
C PRO A 182 10.80 -6.63 -5.77
N PRO A 183 10.25 -7.86 -5.74
CA PRO A 183 10.09 -8.60 -4.50
C PRO A 183 11.45 -8.89 -3.85
N LYS A 184 11.45 -8.98 -2.53
CA LYS A 184 12.59 -9.55 -1.80
C LYS A 184 12.64 -11.03 -2.17
N MET A 185 13.73 -11.46 -2.82
CA MET A 185 13.97 -12.89 -3.05
C MET A 185 14.31 -13.53 -1.71
N GLU A 186 13.28 -14.04 -1.03
CA GLU A 186 13.46 -14.89 0.16
C GLU A 186 13.52 -16.34 -0.31
N PRO A 187 14.51 -17.13 0.17
CA PRO A 187 14.49 -18.57 -0.05
C PRO A 187 13.24 -19.14 0.63
N GLN A 188 12.38 -19.77 -0.17
CA GLN A 188 11.20 -20.49 0.31
C GLN A 188 11.58 -21.76 1.06
#